data_AF-A0A3M9NBM2-F1
#
_entry.id   AF-A0A3M9NBM2-F1
#
_cell.length_a   1.000
_cell.length_b   1.000
_cell.length_c   1.000
_cell.angle_alpha   90.00
_cell.angle_beta   90.00
_cell.angle_gamma   90.00
#
_symmetry.space_group_name_H-M   'P 1'
#
loop_
_entity.id
_entity.type
_entity.pdbx_description
1 polymer ?
#
loop_
_entity_poly.entity_id
_entity_poly.type
_entity_poly.pdbx_seq_one_letter_code
_entity_poly.pdbx_strand_id
1 'polypeptide(L)'
;MAKQLTMVAPVKGVTNNECIRIAPMHYPKAKVDLKSLGKSTEDAELLQITLPPPLLVYQHGPLIQEVKVYTIFWGKHWKSNHAFAKLAKEINKFFKDILVSSLIDQLAEYNTPTFTINHGSLIGSKTITANAPGSVITDAAIQSQLKAWIASHTVPAWDKDTLYFLYLDNGTSVHMGGSASCTAFCGF
;
A
#
# COMPACT_ATOMS: atom_id res chain seq x y z
N MET A 1 -47.21 -29.88 -21.97
CA MET A 1 -45.85 -29.58 -21.48
C MET A 1 -45.64 -28.08 -21.52
N ALA A 2 -45.64 -27.42 -20.36
CA ALA A 2 -45.57 -25.97 -20.24
C ALA A 2 -44.13 -25.48 -20.45
N LYS A 3 -43.96 -24.46 -21.29
CA LYS A 3 -42.69 -23.80 -21.58
C LYS A 3 -42.42 -22.79 -20.46
N GLN A 4 -41.47 -23.09 -19.58
CA GLN A 4 -41.08 -22.20 -18.49
C GLN A 4 -40.34 -20.98 -19.06
N LEU A 5 -40.96 -19.80 -18.99
CA LEU A 5 -40.28 -18.53 -19.25
C LEU A 5 -39.52 -18.12 -18.00
N THR A 6 -38.19 -18.10 -18.10
CA THR A 6 -37.32 -17.54 -17.06
C THR A 6 -37.27 -16.02 -17.27
N MET A 7 -37.88 -15.25 -16.35
CA MET A 7 -37.68 -13.80 -16.27
C MET A 7 -36.26 -13.52 -15.81
N VAL A 8 -35.46 -12.88 -16.66
CA VAL A 8 -34.18 -12.27 -16.27
C VAL A 8 -34.49 -10.93 -15.60
N ALA A 9 -34.03 -10.74 -14.37
CA ALA A 9 -34.17 -9.48 -13.65
C ALA A 9 -33.51 -8.34 -14.44
N PRO A 10 -34.10 -7.14 -14.49
CA PRO A 10 -33.51 -6.01 -15.19
C PRO A 10 -32.17 -5.65 -14.56
N VAL A 11 -31.16 -5.43 -15.40
CA VAL A 11 -29.87 -4.86 -14.99
C VAL A 11 -30.17 -3.55 -14.28
N LYS A 12 -29.77 -3.47 -13.00
CA LYS A 12 -29.92 -2.27 -12.19
C LYS A 12 -29.18 -1.15 -12.91
N GLY A 13 -29.92 -0.19 -13.47
CA GLY A 13 -29.35 0.95 -14.16
C GLY A 13 -28.39 1.67 -13.23
N VAL A 14 -27.16 1.90 -13.70
CA VAL A 14 -26.18 2.76 -13.03
C VAL A 14 -26.81 4.14 -12.97
N THR A 15 -27.30 4.52 -11.80
CA THR A 15 -27.73 5.90 -11.54
C THR A 15 -26.48 6.78 -11.60
N ASN A 16 -26.57 7.93 -12.27
CA ASN A 16 -25.50 8.92 -12.52
C ASN A 16 -24.83 9.53 -11.26
N ASN A 17 -24.87 8.86 -10.10
CA ASN A 17 -24.39 9.34 -8.81
C ASN A 17 -23.20 8.57 -8.24
N GLU A 18 -22.68 7.53 -8.91
CA GLU A 18 -21.40 6.93 -8.53
C GLU A 18 -20.25 7.71 -9.17
N CYS A 19 -20.01 8.92 -8.68
CA CYS A 19 -18.75 9.58 -8.95
C CYS A 19 -17.64 8.76 -8.26
N ILE A 20 -16.67 8.27 -9.04
CA ILE A 20 -15.37 7.89 -8.48
C ILE A 20 -14.85 9.15 -7.76
N ARG A 21 -14.90 9.14 -6.43
CA ARG A 21 -14.27 10.19 -5.62
C ARG A 21 -12.78 9.92 -5.66
N ILE A 22 -12.10 10.45 -6.67
CA ILE A 22 -10.66 10.58 -6.63
C ILE A 22 -10.39 11.61 -5.54
N ALA A 23 -9.93 11.15 -4.37
CA ALA A 23 -9.34 12.05 -3.38
C ALA A 23 -8.18 12.77 -4.09
N PRO A 24 -8.24 14.09 -4.28
CA PRO A 24 -7.16 14.81 -4.93
C PRO A 24 -5.90 14.63 -4.09
N MET A 25 -4.84 14.07 -4.67
CA MET A 25 -3.58 13.96 -3.97
C MET A 25 -3.11 15.36 -3.58
N HIS A 26 -2.90 15.59 -2.28
CA HIS A 26 -2.45 16.88 -1.77
C HIS A 26 -1.06 17.20 -2.34
N TYR A 27 -1.02 18.09 -3.33
CA TYR A 27 0.21 18.73 -3.75
C TYR A 27 0.36 20.01 -2.91
N PRO A 28 1.38 20.13 -2.05
CA PRO A 28 1.60 21.36 -1.31
C PRO A 28 1.74 22.50 -2.30
N LYS A 29 0.76 23.40 -2.32
CA LYS A 29 0.77 24.56 -3.22
C LYS A 29 1.99 25.40 -2.88
N ALA A 30 2.84 25.69 -3.87
CA ALA A 30 3.90 26.66 -3.72
C ALA A 30 3.30 27.95 -3.18
N LYS A 31 3.84 28.46 -2.06
CA LYS A 31 3.44 29.76 -1.53
C LYS A 31 3.94 30.82 -2.51
N VAL A 32 3.09 31.21 -3.46
CA VAL A 32 3.38 32.32 -4.36
C VAL A 32 3.00 33.60 -3.66
N ASP A 33 3.93 34.54 -3.55
CA ASP A 33 3.62 35.87 -3.04
C ASP A 33 2.68 36.56 -4.04
N LEU A 34 1.48 36.93 -3.57
CA LEU A 34 0.46 37.60 -4.40
C LEU A 34 1.01 38.87 -5.05
N LYS A 35 1.98 39.54 -4.40
CA LYS A 35 2.65 40.72 -4.94
C LYS A 35 3.44 40.43 -6.22
N SER A 36 4.00 39.23 -6.38
CA SER A 36 4.80 38.87 -7.57
C SER A 36 3.94 38.56 -8.80
N LEU A 37 2.62 38.41 -8.64
CA LEU A 37 1.66 38.13 -9.71
C LEU A 37 0.86 39.38 -10.12
N GLY A 38 1.17 40.56 -9.56
CA GLY A 38 0.49 41.82 -9.90
C GLY A 38 -0.98 41.89 -9.49
N LYS A 39 -1.46 40.98 -8.63
CA LYS A 39 -2.84 40.99 -8.12
C LYS A 39 -2.97 41.89 -6.91
N SER A 40 -4.03 42.69 -6.87
CA SER A 40 -4.37 43.51 -5.71
C SER A 40 -4.94 42.63 -4.59
N THR A 41 -4.95 43.15 -3.36
CA THR A 41 -5.50 42.46 -2.18
C THR A 41 -6.99 42.14 -2.35
N GLU A 42 -7.69 42.89 -3.18
CA GLU A 42 -9.13 42.76 -3.47
C GLU A 42 -9.41 41.58 -4.42
N ASP A 43 -8.51 41.30 -5.37
CA ASP A 43 -8.60 40.12 -6.27
C ASP A 43 -8.31 38.79 -5.54
N ALA A 44 -7.64 38.85 -4.39
CA ALA A 44 -7.31 37.67 -3.57
C ALA A 44 -8.54 37.14 -2.82
N GLU A 45 -9.49 38.00 -2.50
CA GLU A 45 -10.71 37.66 -1.75
C GLU A 45 -11.71 36.89 -2.64
N LEU A 46 -11.81 37.26 -3.92
CA LEU A 46 -12.63 36.55 -4.93
C LEU A 46 -12.14 35.14 -5.28
N LEU A 47 -10.88 34.82 -4.96
CA LEU A 47 -10.26 33.51 -5.21
C LEU A 47 -10.25 32.61 -3.97
N GLN A 48 -10.71 33.11 -2.82
CA GLN A 48 -10.83 32.33 -1.59
C GLN A 48 -12.12 31.50 -1.62
N ILE A 49 -12.18 30.52 -2.51
CA ILE A 49 -13.02 29.35 -2.25
C ILE A 49 -12.30 28.56 -1.14
N THR A 50 -12.56 28.91 0.12
CA THR A 50 -12.21 28.07 1.26
C THR A 50 -13.16 26.88 1.25
N LEU A 51 -12.79 25.84 0.50
CA LEU A 51 -13.41 24.54 0.70
C LEU A 51 -13.10 24.13 2.15
N PRO A 52 -14.10 23.71 2.95
CA PRO A 52 -13.81 23.15 4.26
C PRO A 52 -12.79 22.03 4.07
N PRO A 53 -11.76 21.94 4.94
CA PRO A 53 -10.82 20.85 4.85
C PRO A 53 -11.60 19.53 4.84
N PRO A 54 -11.22 18.56 3.97
CA PRO A 54 -11.91 17.29 3.92
C PRO A 54 -11.98 16.71 5.34
N LEU A 55 -13.21 16.48 5.83
CA LEU A 55 -13.44 15.94 7.16
C LEU A 55 -13.25 14.43 7.12
N LEU A 56 -12.00 13.98 7.03
CA LEU A 56 -11.65 12.59 7.23
C LEU A 56 -11.61 12.32 8.73
N VAL A 57 -12.57 11.54 9.22
CA VAL A 57 -12.57 11.08 10.62
C VAL A 57 -11.70 9.83 10.70
N TYR A 58 -10.61 9.93 11.45
CA TYR A 58 -9.77 8.79 11.74
C TYR A 58 -10.49 7.83 12.70
N GLN A 59 -10.84 6.64 12.22
CA GLN A 59 -11.58 5.61 12.97
C GLN A 59 -10.69 4.79 13.92
N HIS A 60 -9.61 5.39 14.43
CA HIS A 60 -8.68 4.75 15.39
C HIS A 60 -8.05 3.42 14.91
N GLY A 61 -7.85 3.26 13.60
CA GLY A 61 -7.08 2.13 13.07
C GLY A 61 -5.60 2.18 13.50
N PRO A 62 -4.76 1.20 13.15
CA PRO A 62 -3.32 1.34 13.34
C PRO A 62 -2.72 2.36 12.37
N LEU A 63 -1.80 3.22 12.84
CA LEU A 63 -0.98 4.10 12.00
C LEU A 63 0.49 3.79 12.21
N ILE A 64 1.24 3.84 11.11
CA ILE A 64 2.70 3.77 11.11
C ILE A 64 3.23 5.18 10.90
N GLN A 65 4.04 5.68 11.84
CA GLN A 65 4.53 7.07 11.79
C GLN A 65 5.74 7.19 10.89
N GLU A 66 6.68 6.25 10.95
CA GLU A 66 7.94 6.30 10.21
C GLU A 66 8.26 4.90 9.70
N VAL A 67 7.67 4.51 8.57
CA VAL A 67 7.70 3.10 8.15
C VAL A 67 9.12 2.57 7.94
N LYS A 68 9.42 1.45 8.59
CA LYS A 68 10.65 0.68 8.45
C LYS A 68 10.36 -0.57 7.64
N VAL A 69 10.54 -0.49 6.32
CA VAL A 69 10.29 -1.60 5.42
C VAL A 69 11.42 -2.63 5.49
N TYR A 70 11.07 -3.90 5.60
CA TYR A 70 11.99 -5.01 5.41
C TYR A 70 11.43 -5.99 4.37
N THR A 71 12.17 -6.23 3.29
CA THR A 71 11.71 -7.13 2.22
C THR A 71 12.23 -8.55 2.43
N ILE A 72 11.35 -9.53 2.28
CA ILE A 72 11.64 -10.96 2.39
C ILE A 72 11.31 -11.61 1.05
N PHE A 73 12.30 -12.19 0.39
CA PHE A 73 12.12 -12.95 -0.85
C PHE A 73 12.18 -14.44 -0.53
N TRP A 74 11.02 -15.09 -0.34
CA TRP A 74 10.92 -16.47 0.12
C TRP A 74 10.66 -17.42 -1.05
N GLY A 75 11.69 -18.14 -1.46
CA GLY A 75 11.63 -19.00 -2.64
C GLY A 75 13.00 -19.34 -3.21
N LYS A 76 13.08 -20.43 -3.97
CA LYS A 76 14.32 -20.87 -4.62
C LYS A 76 14.65 -20.00 -5.84
N HIS A 77 13.64 -19.58 -6.62
CA HIS A 77 13.90 -18.81 -7.85
C HIS A 77 14.49 -17.43 -7.59
N TRP A 78 14.20 -16.81 -6.44
CA TRP A 78 14.81 -15.55 -6.01
C TRP A 78 16.34 -15.59 -5.95
N LYS A 79 16.94 -16.78 -5.78
CA LYS A 79 18.39 -16.98 -5.80
C LYS A 79 18.88 -17.64 -7.09
N SER A 80 18.16 -18.63 -7.62
CA SER A 80 18.63 -19.42 -8.77
C SER A 80 18.34 -18.78 -10.14
N ASN A 81 17.37 -17.86 -10.23
CA ASN A 81 16.99 -17.21 -11.49
C ASN A 81 17.50 -15.76 -11.52
N HIS A 82 18.30 -15.43 -12.54
CA HIS A 82 18.90 -14.10 -12.70
C HIS A 82 17.85 -12.98 -12.83
N ALA A 83 16.73 -13.23 -13.51
CA ALA A 83 15.67 -12.24 -13.67
C ALA A 83 14.99 -11.92 -12.32
N PHE A 84 14.76 -12.93 -11.48
CA PHE A 84 14.20 -12.73 -10.14
C PHE A 84 15.19 -12.03 -9.20
N ALA A 85 16.48 -12.38 -9.28
CA ALA A 85 17.52 -11.67 -8.53
C ALA A 85 17.63 -10.20 -8.93
N LYS A 86 17.43 -9.87 -10.22
CA LYS A 86 17.34 -8.49 -10.72
C LYS A 86 16.08 -7.79 -10.19
N LEU A 87 14.93 -8.44 -10.27
CA LEU A 87 13.66 -7.90 -9.78
C LEU A 87 13.72 -7.58 -8.28
N ALA A 88 14.31 -8.44 -7.46
CA ALA A 88 14.49 -8.19 -6.02
C ALA A 88 15.31 -6.91 -5.76
N LYS A 89 16.35 -6.67 -6.56
CA LYS A 89 17.14 -5.43 -6.49
C LYS A 89 16.32 -4.21 -6.91
N GLU A 90 15.51 -4.33 -7.95
CA GLU A 90 14.64 -3.24 -8.43
C GLU A 90 13.54 -2.91 -7.42
N ILE A 91 12.93 -3.91 -6.78
CA ILE A 91 11.97 -3.73 -5.68
C ILE A 91 12.62 -3.01 -4.49
N ASN A 92 13.82 -3.43 -4.09
CA ASN A 92 14.55 -2.76 -3.01
C ASN A 92 14.92 -1.32 -3.39
N LYS A 93 15.27 -1.06 -4.65
CA LYS A 93 15.51 0.29 -5.15
C LYS A 93 14.22 1.13 -5.09
N PHE A 94 13.09 0.56 -5.52
CA PHE A 94 11.80 1.23 -5.41
C PHE A 94 11.52 1.66 -3.97
N PHE A 95 11.69 0.79 -2.97
CA PHE A 95 11.48 1.18 -1.57
C PHE A 95 12.45 2.26 -1.08
N LYS A 96 13.72 2.21 -1.50
CA LYS A 96 14.68 3.28 -1.18
C LYS A 96 14.26 4.63 -1.77
N ASP A 97 13.67 4.63 -2.96
CA ASP A 97 13.29 5.84 -3.67
C ASP A 97 11.93 6.37 -3.16
N ILE A 98 10.90 5.52 -3.07
CA ILE A 98 9.53 5.92 -2.73
C ILE A 98 9.42 6.43 -1.29
N LEU A 99 10.07 5.78 -0.33
CA LEU A 99 9.89 6.05 1.10
C LEU A 99 10.42 7.41 1.54
N VAL A 100 11.34 7.98 0.76
CA VAL A 100 11.92 9.32 0.98
C VAL A 100 11.45 10.34 -0.06
N SER A 101 10.50 9.95 -0.92
CA SER A 101 10.01 10.81 -1.99
C SER A 101 8.89 11.73 -1.50
N SER A 102 8.63 12.78 -2.28
CA SER A 102 7.49 13.67 -2.05
C SER A 102 6.12 13.00 -2.20
N LEU A 103 6.05 11.75 -2.69
CA LEU A 103 4.81 10.97 -2.65
C LEU A 103 4.42 10.62 -1.21
N ILE A 104 5.39 10.43 -0.31
CA ILE A 104 5.09 10.22 1.12
C ILE A 104 4.63 11.52 1.79
N ASP A 105 5.11 12.69 1.35
CA ASP A 105 4.63 13.98 1.86
C ASP A 105 3.12 14.16 1.67
N GLN A 106 2.55 13.54 0.64
CA GLN A 106 1.11 13.59 0.38
C GLN A 106 0.29 12.89 1.46
N LEU A 107 0.91 11.98 2.24
CA LEU A 107 0.25 11.31 3.34
C LEU A 107 0.02 12.24 4.55
N ALA A 108 0.56 13.46 4.54
CA ALA A 108 0.34 14.44 5.61
C ALA A 108 -1.14 14.82 5.80
N GLU A 109 -2.00 14.64 4.78
CA GLU A 109 -3.45 14.82 4.89
C GLU A 109 -4.09 13.83 5.90
N TYR A 110 -3.45 12.70 6.13
CA TYR A 110 -3.91 11.65 7.05
C TYR A 110 -3.27 11.75 8.45
N ASN A 111 -2.53 12.83 8.71
CA ASN A 111 -2.04 13.12 10.05
C ASN A 111 -3.21 13.29 11.02
N THR A 112 -3.02 12.84 12.25
CA THR A 112 -3.92 13.14 13.37
C THR A 112 -3.20 14.08 14.33
N PRO A 113 -3.90 14.72 15.29
CA PRO A 113 -3.25 15.57 16.29
C PRO A 113 -2.12 14.88 17.08
N THR A 114 -2.13 13.55 17.16
CA THR A 114 -1.14 12.76 17.91
C THR A 114 -0.25 11.88 17.03
N PHE A 115 -0.48 11.84 15.71
CA PHE A 115 0.29 11.02 14.77
C PHE A 115 0.60 11.79 13.50
N THR A 116 1.90 12.05 13.28
CA THR A 116 2.43 12.56 12.02
C THR A 116 3.04 11.41 11.24
N ILE A 117 2.61 11.26 9.99
CA ILE A 117 3.20 10.33 9.02
C ILE A 117 4.41 11.04 8.40
N ASN A 118 5.57 10.41 8.51
CA ASN A 118 6.85 10.89 8.01
C ASN A 118 7.39 9.95 6.93
N HIS A 119 8.50 10.37 6.31
CA HIS A 119 9.28 9.52 5.41
C HIS A 119 9.72 8.25 6.11
N GLY A 120 9.85 7.18 5.34
CA GLY A 120 10.27 5.88 5.86
C GLY A 120 11.70 5.51 5.45
N SER A 121 12.05 4.26 5.70
CA SER A 121 13.30 3.67 5.27
C SER A 121 13.17 2.19 4.91
N LEU A 122 13.98 1.74 3.96
CA LEU A 122 14.23 0.31 3.77
C LEU A 122 15.34 -0.12 4.74
N ILE A 123 14.97 -0.78 5.83
CA ILE A 123 15.89 -1.19 6.89
C ILE A 123 16.64 -2.49 6.57
N GLY A 124 16.24 -3.22 5.52
CA GLY A 124 16.97 -4.38 5.04
C GLY A 124 16.20 -5.25 4.06
N SER A 125 16.86 -6.30 3.61
CA SER A 125 16.29 -7.29 2.71
C SER A 125 16.91 -8.66 2.94
N LYS A 126 16.13 -9.72 2.78
CA LYS A 126 16.63 -11.09 2.85
C LYS A 126 15.98 -12.01 1.83
N THR A 127 16.81 -12.75 1.10
CA THR A 127 16.37 -13.90 0.32
C THR A 127 16.47 -15.16 1.18
N ILE A 128 15.36 -15.88 1.32
CA ILE A 128 15.26 -17.11 2.12
C ILE A 128 14.86 -18.24 1.17
N THR A 129 15.74 -19.23 1.00
CA THR A 129 15.47 -20.40 0.14
C THR A 129 15.09 -21.64 0.96
N ALA A 130 15.37 -21.63 2.26
CA ALA A 130 15.06 -22.73 3.17
C ALA A 130 13.54 -22.85 3.35
N ASN A 131 13.05 -24.10 3.37
CA ASN A 131 11.63 -24.42 3.51
C ASN A 131 10.73 -23.61 2.56
N ALA A 132 11.20 -23.36 1.33
CA ALA A 132 10.41 -22.64 0.32
C ALA A 132 9.04 -23.32 0.14
N PRO A 133 7.95 -22.53 0.11
CA PRO A 133 6.62 -23.08 0.02
C PRO A 133 6.40 -23.80 -1.31
N GLY A 134 5.44 -24.73 -1.32
CA GLY A 134 4.95 -25.36 -2.54
C GLY A 134 4.03 -24.42 -3.33
N SER A 135 3.19 -24.98 -4.20
CA SER A 135 2.27 -24.20 -5.04
C SER A 135 1.17 -23.46 -4.27
N VAL A 136 0.85 -23.89 -3.06
CA VAL A 136 -0.17 -23.29 -2.19
C VAL A 136 0.38 -23.13 -0.79
N ILE A 137 0.15 -21.96 -0.19
CA ILE A 137 0.44 -21.67 1.22
C ILE A 137 -0.74 -20.91 1.83
N THR A 138 -1.00 -21.11 3.13
CA THR A 138 -2.04 -20.38 3.86
C THR A 138 -1.47 -19.15 4.55
N ASP A 139 -2.30 -18.12 4.76
CA ASP A 139 -1.95 -16.96 5.60
C ASP A 139 -1.42 -17.39 6.98
N ALA A 140 -2.10 -18.32 7.66
CA ALA A 140 -1.67 -18.84 8.96
C ALA A 140 -0.26 -19.47 8.93
N ALA A 141 0.10 -20.16 7.83
CA ALA A 141 1.44 -20.71 7.66
C ALA A 141 2.49 -19.62 7.46
N ILE A 142 2.18 -18.55 6.70
CA ILE A 142 3.07 -17.40 6.52
C ILE A 142 3.30 -16.69 7.86
N GLN A 143 2.23 -16.43 8.62
CA GLN A 143 2.34 -15.79 9.94
C GLN A 143 3.17 -16.63 10.92
N SER A 144 2.96 -17.95 10.94
CA SER A 144 3.74 -18.86 11.77
C SER A 144 5.22 -18.84 11.38
N GLN A 145 5.52 -18.86 10.08
CA GLN A 145 6.89 -18.84 9.59
C GLN A 145 7.59 -17.51 9.87
N LEU A 146 6.89 -16.38 9.71
CA LEU A 146 7.44 -15.06 10.03
C LEU A 146 7.78 -14.93 11.52
N LYS A 147 6.90 -15.41 12.41
CA LYS A 147 7.17 -15.47 13.86
C LYS A 147 8.42 -16.30 14.18
N ALA A 148 8.59 -17.44 13.51
CA ALA A 148 9.78 -18.26 13.67
C ALA A 148 11.06 -17.56 13.18
N TRP A 149 11.00 -16.80 12.08
CA TRP A 149 12.14 -16.01 11.62
C TRP A 149 12.49 -14.84 12.55
N ILE A 150 11.50 -14.19 13.15
CA ILE A 150 11.72 -13.16 14.16
C ILE A 150 12.38 -13.77 15.41
N ALA A 151 11.84 -14.88 15.92
CA ALA A 151 12.35 -15.55 17.11
C ALA A 151 13.78 -16.11 16.93
N SER A 152 14.14 -16.52 15.71
CA SER A 152 15.49 -17.00 15.37
C SER A 152 16.44 -15.91 14.89
N HIS A 153 16.03 -14.62 14.93
CA HIS A 153 16.79 -13.49 14.39
C HIS A 153 17.17 -13.64 12.91
N THR A 154 16.40 -14.42 12.15
CA THR A 154 16.56 -14.52 10.70
C THR A 154 16.16 -13.22 10.01
N VAL A 155 15.13 -12.54 10.52
CA VAL A 155 14.70 -11.20 10.11
C VAL A 155 14.76 -10.27 11.35
N PRO A 156 14.84 -8.94 11.20
CA PRO A 156 14.88 -8.04 12.36
C PRO A 156 13.63 -8.21 13.23
N ALA A 157 13.72 -7.82 14.50
CA ALA A 157 12.57 -7.78 15.39
C ALA A 157 11.54 -6.75 14.90
N TRP A 158 10.26 -7.03 15.15
CA TRP A 158 9.18 -6.11 14.86
C TRP A 158 9.09 -5.02 15.93
N ASP A 159 8.93 -3.77 15.50
CA ASP A 159 8.49 -2.65 16.32
C ASP A 159 7.23 -1.99 15.70
N LYS A 160 6.71 -0.96 16.36
CA LYS A 160 5.49 -0.24 15.93
C LYS A 160 5.55 0.33 14.50
N ASP A 161 6.75 0.47 13.93
CA ASP A 161 6.98 1.07 12.62
C ASP A 161 7.45 0.05 11.58
N THR A 162 7.69 -1.20 11.98
CA THR A 162 8.22 -2.25 11.09
C THR A 162 7.12 -2.83 10.20
N LEU A 163 7.37 -2.81 8.89
CA LEU A 163 6.50 -3.41 7.88
C LEU A 163 7.29 -4.44 7.05
N TYR A 164 6.90 -5.70 7.14
CA TYR A 164 7.48 -6.76 6.32
C TYR A 164 6.74 -6.88 5.00
N PHE A 165 7.47 -6.83 3.89
CA PHE A 165 6.95 -7.20 2.57
C PHE A 165 7.48 -8.58 2.21
N LEU A 166 6.58 -9.55 2.05
CA LEU A 166 6.94 -10.93 1.78
C LEU A 166 6.58 -11.31 0.33
N TYR A 167 7.61 -11.57 -0.46
CA TYR A 167 7.50 -11.98 -1.86
C TYR A 167 7.69 -13.49 -1.96
N LEU A 168 6.62 -14.19 -2.33
CA LEU A 168 6.63 -15.63 -2.52
C LEU A 168 7.27 -16.03 -3.86
N ASP A 169 7.60 -17.31 -3.97
CA ASP A 169 8.24 -17.85 -5.16
C ASP A 169 7.26 -17.93 -6.34
N ASN A 170 7.80 -17.98 -7.55
CA ASN A 170 6.99 -18.20 -8.75
C ASN A 170 6.16 -19.49 -8.64
N GLY A 171 4.88 -19.42 -9.02
CA GLY A 171 3.95 -20.54 -8.94
C GLY A 171 3.37 -20.80 -7.55
N THR A 172 3.66 -19.95 -6.56
CA THR A 172 3.06 -20.01 -5.22
C THR A 172 1.81 -19.12 -5.15
N SER A 173 0.72 -19.66 -4.61
CA SER A 173 -0.51 -18.92 -4.32
C SER A 173 -0.83 -18.91 -2.83
N VAL A 174 -1.38 -17.80 -2.33
CA VAL A 174 -1.80 -17.64 -0.94
C VAL A 174 -3.29 -17.89 -0.82
N HIS A 175 -3.69 -18.75 0.12
CA HIS A 175 -5.09 -18.97 0.48
C HIS A 175 -5.40 -18.30 1.82
N MET A 176 -6.40 -17.42 1.82
CA MET A 176 -6.82 -16.65 2.99
C MET A 176 -8.34 -16.42 2.93
N GLY A 177 -9.04 -16.72 4.03
CA GLY A 177 -10.48 -16.41 4.15
C GLY A 177 -11.36 -17.01 3.04
N GLY A 178 -11.00 -18.19 2.52
CA GLY A 178 -11.69 -18.82 1.38
C GLY A 178 -11.38 -18.23 0.01
N SER A 179 -10.48 -17.24 -0.07
CA SER A 179 -10.01 -16.61 -1.30
C SER A 179 -8.57 -17.00 -1.63
N ALA A 180 -8.19 -16.86 -2.90
CA ALA A 180 -6.83 -17.14 -3.38
C ALA A 180 -6.17 -15.89 -3.98
N SER A 181 -4.84 -15.80 -3.84
CA SER A 181 -4.04 -14.79 -4.52
C SER A 181 -4.07 -15.01 -6.05
N CYS A 182 -3.87 -13.95 -6.82
CA CYS A 182 -3.97 -13.93 -8.28
C CYS A 182 -5.39 -14.18 -8.84
N THR A 183 -6.38 -14.39 -7.97
CA THR A 183 -7.81 -14.43 -8.35
C THR A 183 -8.63 -13.36 -7.63
N ALA A 184 -8.40 -13.19 -6.32
CA ALA A 184 -9.16 -12.25 -5.49
C ALA A 184 -8.30 -11.12 -4.91
N PHE A 185 -6.99 -11.32 -4.78
CA PHE A 185 -6.04 -10.31 -4.30
C PHE A 185 -4.65 -10.55 -4.89
N CYS A 186 -3.83 -9.50 -4.97
CA CYS A 186 -2.50 -9.55 -5.59
C CYS A 186 -1.34 -9.17 -4.65
N GLY A 187 -1.64 -8.84 -3.39
CA GLY A 187 -0.64 -8.47 -2.39
C GLY A 187 -0.94 -9.13 -1.05
N PHE A 188 0.12 -9.52 -0.36
CA PHE A 188 0.12 -10.10 0.99
C PHE A 188 1.26 -9.47 1.78
#